data_AF-A0A1A7RBQ6-F1
#
_entry.id   AF-A0A1A7RBQ6-F1
#
_cell.length_a   1.000
_cell.length_b   1.000
_cell.length_c   1.000
_cell.angle_alpha   90.00
_cell.angle_beta   90.00
_cell.angle_gamma   90.00
#
_symmetry.space_group_name_H-M   'P 1'
#
loop_
_entity.id
_entity.type
_entity.pdbx_description
1 polymer ?
#
loop_
_entity_poly.entity_id
_entity_poly.type
_entity_poly.pdbx_seq_one_letter_code
_entity_poly.pdbx_strand_id
1 'polypeptide(L)' 'MSIALVQKLLFFSAVIFMGIGFYTALAGSYASDYGAEDDSPEQKSKTTICTIALTLSVICFIASLSLFIYRVVILFTSSS' A
#
# COMPACT_ATOMS: atom_id res chain seq x y z
N MET A 1 21.13 -10.33 -2.48
CA MET A 1 20.03 -9.84 -1.63
C MET A 1 19.07 -11.02 -1.39
N SER A 2 18.81 -11.44 -0.15
CA SER A 2 17.99 -12.62 0.12
C SER A 2 16.50 -12.35 -0.14
N ILE A 3 15.76 -13.34 -0.65
CA ILE A 3 14.30 -13.30 -0.80
C ILE A 3 13.63 -12.92 0.54
N ALA A 4 14.25 -13.23 1.69
CA ALA A 4 13.77 -12.87 3.05
C ALA A 4 13.72 -11.37 3.25
N LEU A 5 14.77 -10.72 2.77
CA LEU A 5 14.97 -9.30 2.89
C LEU A 5 14.01 -8.56 1.94
N VAL A 6 13.87 -9.04 0.70
CA VAL A 6 12.94 -8.48 -0.29
C VAL A 6 11.49 -8.53 0.20
N GLN A 7 11.04 -9.66 0.75
CA GLN A 7 9.68 -9.79 1.29
C GLN A 7 9.40 -8.80 2.43
N LYS A 8 10.35 -8.66 3.37
CA LYS A 8 10.24 -7.70 4.49
C LYS A 8 10.19 -6.26 4.00
N LEU A 9 11.02 -5.90 3.02
CA LEU A 9 11.00 -4.57 2.42
C LEU A 9 9.69 -4.28 1.70
N LEU A 10 9.16 -5.23 0.93
CA LEU A 10 7.86 -5.09 0.27
C LEU A 10 6.72 -4.93 1.28
N PHE A 11 6.75 -5.69 2.37
CA PHE A 11 5.77 -5.56 3.44
C PHE A 11 5.86 -4.18 4.13
N PHE A 12 7.07 -3.75 4.47
CA PHE A 12 7.28 -2.45 5.11
C PHE A 12 6.85 -1.29 4.20
N SER A 13 7.18 -1.38 2.91
CA SER A 13 6.73 -0.45 1.88
C SER A 13 5.20 -0.40 1.78
N ALA A 14 4.54 -1.57 1.80
CA ALA A 14 3.08 -1.64 1.78
C ALA A 14 2.45 -0.92 2.98
N VAL A 15 2.99 -1.09 4.18
CA VAL A 15 2.52 -0.43 5.40
C VAL A 15 2.70 1.09 5.32
N ILE A 16 3.85 1.57 4.83
CA ILE A 16 4.09 3.01 4.64
C ILE A 16 3.08 3.60 3.65
N PHE A 17 2.91 2.98 2.49
CA PHE A 17 1.96 3.46 1.48
C PHE A 17 0.51 3.43 1.98
N MET A 18 0.14 2.42 2.78
CA MET A 18 -1.17 2.36 3.42
C MET A 18 -1.37 3.52 4.40
N GLY A 19 -0.36 3.83 5.22
CA GLY A 19 -0.40 4.95 6.15
C GLY A 19 -0.54 6.31 5.44
N ILE A 20 0.24 6.52 4.36
CA ILE A 20 0.16 7.74 3.54
C ILE A 20 -1.21 7.87 2.87
N GLY A 21 -1.70 6.78 2.27
CA GLY A 21 -3.03 6.74 1.66
C GLY A 21 -4.13 7.04 2.67
N PHE A 22 -4.09 6.41 3.84
CA PHE A 22 -5.06 6.62 4.91
C PHE A 22 -5.04 8.05 5.46
N TYR A 23 -3.85 8.60 5.70
CA TYR A 23 -3.70 10.00 6.14
C TYR A 23 -4.28 10.98 5.11
N THR A 24 -3.99 10.75 3.82
CA THR A 24 -4.47 11.62 2.74
C THR A 24 -5.98 11.49 2.55
N ALA A 25 -6.53 10.28 2.70
CA ALA A 25 -7.98 10.03 2.67
C ALA A 25 -8.69 10.76 3.81
N LEU A 26 -8.16 10.69 5.04
CA LEU A 26 -8.71 11.41 6.19
C LEU A 26 -8.66 12.92 5.98
N ALA A 27 -7.50 13.45 5.56
CA ALA A 27 -7.35 14.87 5.26
C ALA A 27 -8.34 15.35 4.17
N GLY A 28 -8.59 14.52 3.16
CA GLY A 28 -9.62 14.78 2.14
C GLY A 28 -11.04 14.79 2.73
N SER A 29 -11.38 13.83 3.60
CA SER A 29 -12.70 13.79 4.25
C SER A 29 -12.96 15.00 5.14
N TYR A 30 -11.96 15.43 5.92
CA TYR A 30 -12.07 16.65 6.72
C TYR A 30 -12.26 17.89 5.83
N ALA A 31 -11.51 18.00 4.73
CA ALA A 31 -11.67 19.13 3.80
C ALA A 31 -13.06 19.17 3.15
N SER A 32 -13.61 18.01 2.79
CA SER A 32 -14.97 17.88 2.25
C SER A 32 -16.04 18.29 3.27
N ASP A 33 -15.91 17.89 4.54
CA ASP A 33 -16.85 18.25 5.63
C ASP A 33 -16.89 19.76 5.90
N TYR A 34 -15.80 20.49 5.65
CA TYR A 34 -15.73 21.95 5.80
C TYR A 34 -16.20 22.72 4.55
N GLY A 35 -16.73 22.03 3.53
CA GLY A 35 -17.25 22.66 2.32
C GLY A 35 -16.17 23.20 1.39
N ALA A 36 -14.95 22.66 1.44
CA ALA A 36 -13.94 22.93 0.42
C ALA A 36 -14.44 22.40 -0.93
N GLU A 37 -14.50 23.26 -1.94
CA GLU A 37 -14.95 22.90 -3.29
C GLU A 37 -14.21 21.66 -3.79
N ASP A 38 -14.93 20.53 -3.91
CA ASP A 38 -14.40 19.24 -4.35
C ASP A 38 -13.73 19.30 -5.73
N ASP A 39 -14.03 20.34 -6.52
CA ASP A 39 -13.45 20.60 -7.84
C ASP A 39 -12.14 21.41 -7.82
N SER A 40 -11.64 21.80 -6.64
CA SER A 40 -10.35 22.49 -6.58
C SER A 40 -9.21 21.58 -7.08
N PRO A 41 -8.27 22.10 -7.89
CA PRO A 41 -7.19 21.30 -8.46
C PRO A 41 -6.30 20.66 -7.38
N GLU A 42 -6.21 21.26 -6.19
CA GLU A 42 -5.50 20.71 -5.04
C GLU A 42 -6.17 19.46 -4.47
N GLN A 43 -7.49 19.46 -4.34
CA GLN A 43 -8.28 18.35 -3.79
C GLN A 43 -8.26 17.15 -4.75
N LYS A 44 -8.40 17.42 -6.06
CA LYS A 44 -8.25 16.40 -7.11
C LYS A 44 -6.85 15.76 -7.13
N SER A 45 -5.80 16.55 -6.94
CA SER A 45 -4.43 16.06 -6.83
C SER A 45 -4.24 15.17 -5.60
N LYS A 46 -4.72 15.61 -4.42
CA LYS A 46 -4.67 14.84 -3.16
C LYS A 46 -5.40 13.50 -3.27
N THR A 47 -6.60 13.47 -3.85
CA THR A 47 -7.37 12.23 -4.05
C THR A 47 -6.67 11.29 -5.03
N THR A 48 -6.06 11.82 -6.08
CA THR A 48 -5.28 11.03 -7.04
C THR A 48 -4.05 10.39 -6.37
N ILE A 49 -3.29 11.17 -5.60
CA ILE A 49 -2.11 10.68 -4.85
C ILE A 49 -2.51 9.62 -3.83
N CYS A 50 -3.61 9.84 -3.10
CA CYS A 50 -4.18 8.87 -2.17
C CYS A 50 -4.49 7.53 -2.87
N THR A 51 -5.20 7.60 -4.00
CA THR A 51 -5.59 6.41 -4.77
C THR A 51 -4.36 5.64 -5.28
N ILE A 52 -3.35 6.36 -5.78
CA ILE A 52 -2.08 5.76 -6.22
C ILE A 52 -1.35 5.11 -5.04
N ALA A 53 -1.25 5.78 -3.90
CA ALA A 53 -0.59 5.26 -2.70
C ALA A 53 -1.28 3.98 -2.21
N LEU A 54 -2.61 3.96 -2.14
CA LEU A 54 -3.37 2.76 -1.77
C LEU A 54 -3.18 1.62 -2.78
N THR A 55 -3.18 1.94 -4.08
CA THR A 55 -2.95 0.94 -5.13
C THR A 55 -1.57 0.31 -5.01
N LEU A 56 -0.53 1.12 -4.83
CA LEU A 56 0.84 0.65 -4.63
C LEU A 56 0.99 -0.17 -3.35
N SER A 57 0.30 0.24 -2.27
CA SER A 57 0.26 -0.52 -1.02
C SER A 57 -0.27 -1.94 -1.25
N VAL A 58 -1.41 -2.07 -1.94
CA VAL A 58 -2.04 -3.37 -2.24
C VAL A 58 -1.12 -4.23 -3.10
N ILE A 59 -0.50 -3.66 -4.14
CA ILE A 59 0.45 -4.38 -5.00
C ILE A 59 1.65 -4.90 -4.18
N CYS A 60 2.25 -4.05 -3.35
CA CYS A 60 3.37 -4.45 -2.49
C CYS A 60 2.96 -5.55 -1.49
N PHE A 61 1.75 -5.46 -0.94
CA PHE A 61 1.22 -6.46 -0.03
C PHE A 61 1.01 -7.81 -0.71
N ILE A 62 0.39 -7.83 -1.90
CA ILE A 62 0.18 -9.06 -2.69
C ILE A 62 1.51 -9.69 -3.09
N ALA A 63 2.49 -8.88 -3.51
CA ALA A 63 3.82 -9.37 -3.85
C ALA A 63 4.53 -9.99 -2.63
N SER A 64 4.43 -9.34 -1.46
CA SER A 64 4.98 -9.86 -0.21
C SER A 64 4.31 -11.17 0.20
N LEU A 65 2.98 -11.25 0.11
CA LEU A 65 2.21 -12.46 0.43
C LEU A 65 2.55 -13.61 -0.53
N SER A 66 2.66 -13.34 -1.82
CA SER A 66 3.03 -14.33 -2.84
C SER A 66 4.41 -14.93 -2.56
N LEU A 67 5.39 -14.09 -2.21
CA LEU A 67 6.74 -14.54 -1.84
C LEU A 67 6.74 -15.35 -0.53
N PHE A 68 5.86 -15.02 0.41
CA PHE A 68 5.68 -15.80 1.63
C PHE A 68 5.18 -17.20 1.32
N ILE A 69 4.09 -17.29 0.55
CA ILE A 69 3.48 -18.57 0.14
C ILE A 69 4.49 -19.42 -0.63
N TYR A 70 5.18 -18.83 -1.62
CA TYR A 70 6.22 -19.51 -2.40
C TYR A 70 7.27 -20.18 -1.50
N ARG A 71 7.70 -19.47 -0.46
CA ARG A 71 8.65 -20.03 0.49
C ARG A 71 8.11 -21.15 1.34
N VAL A 72 6.88 -21.00 1.84
CA VAL A 72 6.22 -22.03 2.62
C VAL A 72 6.09 -23.31 1.76
N VAL A 73 5.63 -23.17 0.52
CA VAL A 73 5.48 -24.29 -0.43
C VAL A 73 6.82 -24.98 -0.69
N ILE A 74 7.88 -24.23 -1.00
CA ILE A 74 9.22 -24.82 -1.21
C ILE A 74 9.70 -25.56 0.03
N LEU A 75 9.51 -24.99 1.22
CA LEU A 75 9.95 -25.60 2.46
C LEU A 75 9.28 -26.96 2.67
N PHE A 76 7.95 -27.02 2.47
CA PHE A 76 7.19 -28.26 2.59
C PHE A 76 7.53 -29.28 1.49
N THR A 77 7.69 -28.85 0.25
CA THR A 77 8.11 -29.73 -0.85
C THR A 77 9.50 -30.30 -0.63
N SER A 78 10.44 -29.52 -0.09
CA SER A 78 11.81 -29.97 0.15
C SER A 78 11.97 -30.93 1.35
N SER A 79 10.93 -31.05 2.17
CA SER A 79 10.92 -31.90 3.37
C SER A 79 10.32 -33.30 3.10
N SER A 80 9.83 -33.56 1.89
CA SER A 80 9.29 -34.85 1.44
C SER A 80 10.32 -35.62 0.61
#